data_AF-A0AAU6HJB6-F1
#
_entry.id   AF-A0AAU6HJB6-F1
#
_cell.length_a   1.000
_cell.length_b   1.000
_cell.length_c   1.000
_cell.angle_alpha   90.00
_cell.angle_beta   90.00
_cell.angle_gamma   90.00
#
_symmetry.space_group_name_H-M   'P 1'
#
loop_
_entity.id
_entity.type
_entity.pdbx_description
1 polymer ?
#
loop_
_entity_poly.entity_id
_entity_poly.type
_entity_poly.pdbx_seq_one_letter_code
_entity_poly.pdbx_strand_id
1 'polypeptide(L)'
;MAKAKTDGAADAEQGAAAGAGPGATTAVEAVDSTLGYEQARDELIEVVRSLEAGGTTLEESLALWERGEALAKVCRRWLDGARARLDAALAESPDEAEAGRA
;
A
#
# COMPACT_ATOMS: atom_id res chain seq x y z
N MET A 1 -21.38 -44.53 -21.41
CA MET A 1 -20.99 -44.87 -20.02
C MET A 1 -21.01 -43.57 -19.23
N ALA A 2 -22.02 -43.43 -18.37
CA ALA A 2 -22.22 -42.26 -17.52
C ALA A 2 -21.47 -42.44 -16.20
N LYS A 3 -20.74 -41.42 -15.76
CA LYS A 3 -20.35 -41.16 -14.37
C LYS A 3 -20.69 -39.69 -14.13
N ALA A 4 -21.86 -39.40 -13.59
CA ALA A 4 -22.18 -39.37 -12.15
C ALA A 4 -21.56 -38.15 -11.46
N LYS A 5 -22.46 -37.20 -11.26
CA LYS A 5 -22.47 -35.95 -10.52
C LYS A 5 -22.05 -36.12 -9.06
N THR A 6 -21.32 -35.15 -8.53
CA THR A 6 -21.29 -34.84 -7.10
C THR A 6 -21.75 -33.40 -6.92
N ASP A 7 -22.93 -33.25 -6.32
CA ASP A 7 -23.35 -32.04 -5.62
C ASP A 7 -22.69 -31.99 -4.23
N GLY A 8 -22.66 -30.78 -3.66
CA GLY A 8 -22.50 -30.52 -2.22
C GLY A 8 -21.11 -29.98 -1.85
N ALA A 9 -20.97 -28.95 -1.03
CA ALA A 9 -21.93 -28.17 -0.27
C ALA A 9 -21.28 -26.82 0.08
N ALA A 10 -22.12 -25.81 0.28
CA ALA A 10 -21.73 -24.60 1.01
C ALA A 10 -21.60 -24.94 2.49
N ASP A 11 -20.58 -24.40 3.15
CA ASP A 11 -20.65 -24.03 4.56
C ASP A 11 -19.80 -22.78 4.78
N ALA A 12 -20.50 -21.72 5.13
CA ALA A 12 -19.93 -20.54 5.74
C ALA A 12 -19.91 -20.79 7.25
N GLU A 13 -18.76 -20.68 7.89
CA GLU A 13 -18.72 -20.32 9.31
C GLU A 13 -17.49 -19.47 9.64
N GLN A 14 -17.72 -18.52 10.55
CA GLN A 14 -16.88 -17.42 10.94
C GLN A 14 -15.67 -17.82 11.81
N GLY A 15 -14.67 -16.94 11.90
CA GLY A 15 -13.62 -17.04 12.91
C GLY A 15 -12.67 -15.85 12.91
N ALA A 16 -13.01 -14.79 13.63
CA ALA A 16 -12.10 -13.72 14.01
C ALA A 16 -11.16 -14.16 15.14
N ALA A 17 -9.87 -13.85 15.02
CA ALA A 17 -8.92 -13.57 16.13
C ALA A 17 -7.66 -12.94 15.49
N ALA A 18 -7.45 -11.63 15.63
CA ALA A 18 -6.72 -11.01 16.74
C ALA A 18 -5.24 -11.48 16.81
N GLY A 19 -4.39 -10.78 16.06
CA GLY A 19 -2.94 -10.75 16.23
C GLY A 19 -2.46 -9.31 16.39
N ALA A 20 -3.06 -8.56 17.32
CA ALA A 20 -2.57 -7.24 17.71
C ALA A 20 -1.33 -7.41 18.58
N GLY A 21 -0.14 -7.29 18.00
CA GLY A 21 1.09 -7.06 18.76
C GLY A 21 1.06 -5.65 19.35
N PRO A 22 1.40 -5.46 20.63
CA PRO A 22 1.37 -4.14 21.25
C PRO A 22 2.67 -3.41 20.90
N GLY A 23 2.58 -2.44 20.00
CA GLY A 23 3.71 -1.56 19.70
C GLY A 23 3.37 -0.54 18.63
N ALA A 24 3.07 0.69 19.06
CA ALA A 24 2.85 1.91 18.27
C ALA A 24 1.44 2.15 17.67
N THR A 25 0.45 2.28 18.55
CA THR A 25 -0.53 3.38 18.49
C THR A 25 0.20 4.60 19.09
N THR A 26 0.38 5.78 18.46
CA THR A 26 -0.60 6.70 17.86
C THR A 26 0.15 7.86 17.16
N ALA A 27 -0.53 8.55 16.23
CA ALA A 27 -0.18 9.77 15.45
C ALA A 27 0.32 9.44 14.02
N VAL A 28 -0.43 9.65 12.93
CA VAL A 28 -1.54 10.58 12.66
C VAL A 28 -2.39 9.96 11.54
N GLU A 29 -3.61 9.50 11.85
CA GLU A 29 -4.64 9.35 10.82
C GLU A 29 -5.16 10.75 10.48
N ALA A 30 -4.46 11.42 9.57
CA ALA A 30 -5.10 12.44 8.76
C ALA A 30 -6.03 11.66 7.83
N VAL A 31 -7.32 11.64 8.17
CA VAL A 31 -8.40 11.21 7.28
C VAL A 31 -8.50 12.27 6.18
N ASP A 32 -7.50 12.28 5.32
CA ASP A 32 -7.59 12.90 4.02
C ASP A 32 -8.33 11.89 3.14
N SER A 33 -9.32 12.36 2.39
CA SER A 33 -10.06 11.60 1.37
C SER A 33 -9.17 11.10 0.21
N THR A 34 -7.85 11.08 0.40
CA THR A 34 -6.82 10.62 -0.52
C THR A 34 -6.33 9.23 -0.11
N LEU A 35 -6.14 8.37 -1.11
CA LEU A 35 -5.72 6.98 -0.95
C LEU A 35 -4.46 6.86 -0.06
N GLY A 36 -4.49 5.97 0.94
CA GLY A 36 -3.32 5.66 1.77
C GLY A 36 -2.20 4.99 0.97
N TYR A 37 -0.95 5.04 1.46
CA TYR A 37 0.23 4.52 0.74
C TYR A 37 0.07 3.05 0.33
N GLU A 38 -0.24 2.16 1.28
CA GLU A 38 -0.36 0.72 1.02
C GLU A 38 -1.45 0.44 -0.01
N GLN A 39 -2.61 1.10 0.12
CA GLN A 39 -3.70 0.98 -0.83
C GLN A 39 -3.32 1.47 -2.23
N ALA A 40 -2.61 2.60 -2.33
CA ALA A 40 -2.13 3.13 -3.61
C ALA A 40 -1.07 2.23 -4.25
N ARG A 41 -0.19 1.63 -3.45
CA ARG A 41 0.81 0.67 -3.92
C ARG A 41 0.14 -0.59 -4.45
N ASP A 42 -0.81 -1.15 -3.72
CA ASP A 42 -1.48 -2.38 -4.11
C ASP A 42 -2.30 -2.18 -5.39
N GLU A 43 -2.99 -1.06 -5.53
CA GLU A 43 -3.68 -0.70 -6.78
C GLU A 43 -2.71 -0.51 -7.94
N LEU A 44 -1.54 0.11 -7.71
CA LEU A 44 -0.50 0.28 -8.73
C LEU A 44 0.03 -1.08 -9.21
N ILE A 45 0.22 -2.04 -8.30
CA ILE A 45 0.64 -3.40 -8.64
C ILE A 45 -0.37 -4.05 -9.59
N GLU A 46 -1.68 -3.91 -9.33
CA GLU A 46 -2.70 -4.47 -10.20
C GLU A 46 -2.75 -3.80 -11.58
N VAL A 47 -2.53 -2.49 -11.65
CA VAL A 47 -2.41 -1.75 -12.92
C VAL A 47 -1.21 -2.27 -13.73
N VAL A 48 -0.04 -2.41 -13.10
CA VAL A 48 1.17 -2.92 -13.76
C VAL A 48 0.95 -4.35 -14.26
N ARG A 49 0.38 -5.23 -13.43
CA ARG A 49 0.05 -6.61 -13.82
C ARG A 49 -0.87 -6.65 -15.04
N SER A 50 -1.87 -5.75 -15.08
CA SER A 50 -2.80 -5.66 -16.22
C SER A 50 -2.10 -5.20 -17.50
N LEU A 51 -1.21 -4.21 -17.40
CA LEU A 51 -0.39 -3.75 -18.53
C LEU A 51 0.58 -4.84 -19.04
N GLU A 52 1.21 -5.59 -18.13
CA GLU A 52 2.14 -6.68 -18.46
C GLU A 52 1.44 -7.89 -19.08
N ALA A 53 0.22 -8.20 -18.64
CA ALA A 53 -0.60 -9.26 -19.23
C ALA A 53 -0.97 -8.95 -20.69
N GLY A 54 -1.10 -7.67 -21.03
CA GLY A 54 -1.55 -7.22 -22.35
C GLY A 54 -2.98 -7.69 -22.66
N GLY A 55 -3.31 -7.83 -23.95
CA GLY A 55 -4.66 -8.23 -24.37
C GLY A 55 -5.72 -7.14 -24.27
N THR A 56 -5.32 -5.92 -23.90
CA THR A 56 -6.14 -4.71 -23.86
C THR A 56 -6.04 -3.93 -25.17
N THR A 57 -7.06 -3.13 -25.46
CA THR A 57 -7.02 -2.14 -26.54
C THR A 57 -6.01 -1.03 -26.21
N LEU A 58 -5.68 -0.20 -27.21
CA LEU A 58 -4.78 0.94 -27.00
C LEU A 58 -5.37 1.94 -25.99
N GLU A 59 -6.65 2.25 -26.12
CA GLU A 59 -7.38 3.18 -25.26
C GLU A 59 -7.40 2.69 -23.80
N GLU A 60 -7.64 1.38 -23.59
CA GLU A 60 -7.58 0.77 -22.26
C GLU A 60 -6.16 0.79 -21.69
N SER A 61 -5.15 0.53 -22.53
CA SER A 61 -3.74 0.56 -22.11
C SER A 61 -3.31 1.97 -21.70
N LEU A 62 -3.79 3.01 -22.40
CA LEU A 62 -3.55 4.40 -22.04
C LEU A 62 -4.23 4.76 -20.72
N ALA A 63 -5.49 4.36 -20.53
CA ALA A 63 -6.21 4.60 -19.29
C ALA A 63 -5.53 3.93 -18.08
N LEU A 64 -5.05 2.69 -18.24
CA LEU A 64 -4.26 1.99 -17.22
C LEU A 64 -2.96 2.73 -16.91
N TRP A 65 -2.23 3.18 -17.94
CA TRP A 65 -1.01 3.96 -17.75
C TRP A 65 -1.24 5.27 -16.99
N GLU A 66 -2.26 6.04 -17.37
CA GLU A 66 -2.61 7.31 -16.69
C GLU A 66 -2.98 7.09 -15.21
N ARG A 67 -3.73 6.02 -14.93
CA ARG A 67 -4.04 5.60 -13.57
C ARG A 67 -2.77 5.22 -12.80
N GLY A 68 -1.87 4.44 -13.41
CA GLY A 68 -0.58 4.08 -12.83
C GLY A 68 0.27 5.31 -12.48
N GLU A 69 0.31 6.30 -13.36
CA GLU A 69 1.00 7.58 -13.12
C GLU A 69 0.39 8.37 -11.96
N ALA A 70 -0.94 8.38 -11.85
CA ALA A 70 -1.63 9.02 -10.73
C ALA A 70 -1.31 8.33 -9.39
N LEU A 71 -1.33 7.00 -9.35
CA LEU A 71 -0.99 6.20 -8.17
C LEU A 71 0.47 6.38 -7.77
N ALA A 72 1.40 6.36 -8.73
CA ALA A 72 2.81 6.60 -8.47
C ALA A 72 3.05 7.99 -7.85
N LYS A 73 2.31 9.03 -8.29
CA LYS A 73 2.34 10.36 -7.68
C LYS A 73 1.86 10.34 -6.23
N VAL A 74 0.82 9.57 -5.91
CA VAL A 74 0.34 9.38 -4.52
C VAL A 74 1.44 8.73 -3.67
N CYS A 75 2.00 7.61 -4.14
CA CYS A 75 3.05 6.89 -3.42
C CYS A 75 4.26 7.79 -3.13
N ARG A 76 4.72 8.57 -4.12
CA ARG A 76 5.84 9.51 -3.92
C ARG A 76 5.53 10.55 -2.85
N ARG A 77 4.35 11.17 -2.86
CA ARG A 77 3.96 12.16 -1.82
C ARG A 77 4.06 11.59 -0.41
N TRP A 78 3.61 10.35 -0.22
CA TRP A 78 3.73 9.67 1.07
C TRP A 78 5.18 9.44 1.49
N LEU A 79 6.02 8.94 0.57
CA LEU A 79 7.44 8.67 0.82
C LEU A 79 8.23 9.95 1.09
N ASP A 80 8.00 11.00 0.30
CA ASP A 80 8.63 12.31 0.47
C ASP A 80 8.25 12.92 1.83
N GLY A 81 6.97 12.84 2.21
CA GLY A 81 6.51 13.29 3.51
C GLY A 81 7.13 12.50 4.68
N ALA A 82 7.25 11.18 4.55
CA ALA A 82 7.94 10.36 5.54
C ALA A 82 9.42 10.72 5.65
N ARG A 83 10.09 10.94 4.52
CA ARG A 83 11.50 11.36 4.48
C ARG A 83 11.72 12.69 5.18
N ALA A 84 10.88 13.70 4.90
CA ALA A 84 10.98 15.01 5.53
C ALA A 84 10.84 14.94 7.07
N ARG A 85 9.97 14.07 7.59
CA ARG A 85 9.83 13.86 9.04
C ARG A 85 11.08 13.23 9.66
N LEU A 86 11.69 12.27 8.98
CA LEU A 86 12.95 11.66 9.43
C LEU A 86 14.08 12.69 9.44
N ASP A 87 14.20 13.49 8.38
CA ASP A 87 15.24 14.52 8.29
C ASP A 87 15.08 15.58 9.40
N ALA A 88 13.84 15.98 9.73
CA ALA A 88 13.57 16.90 10.83
C ALA A 88 13.96 16.31 12.20
N ALA A 89 13.58 15.06 12.48
CA ALA A 89 13.92 14.39 13.75
C ALA A 89 15.44 14.22 13.93
N LEU A 90 16.17 13.95 12.86
CA LEU A 90 17.63 13.86 12.88
C LEU A 90 18.30 15.24 13.12
N ALA A 91 17.73 16.31 12.56
CA ALA A 91 18.24 17.67 12.76
C ALA A 91 18.00 18.20 14.18
N GLU A 92 16.97 17.73 14.87
CA GLU A 92 16.67 18.05 16.29
C GLU A 92 17.53 17.26 17.29
N SER A 93 18.33 16.29 16.84
CA SER A 93 19.24 15.49 17.67
C SER A 93 20.74 15.87 17.55
N PRO A 94 21.17 17.16 17.56
CA PRO A 94 22.57 17.54 17.41
C PRO A 94 23.42 17.35 18.68
N ASP A 95 22.82 17.15 19.86
CA ASP A 95 23.53 17.10 21.15
C ASP A 95 24.35 15.82 21.39
N GLU A 96 24.05 14.69 20.73
CA GLU A 96 24.85 13.46 20.87
C GLU A 96 26.15 13.46 20.04
N ALA A 97 26.24 14.29 19.00
CA ALA A 97 27.41 14.35 18.12
C ALA A 97 28.56 15.21 18.68
N GLU A 98 28.31 16.06 19.67
CA GLU A 98 29.32 16.88 20.37
C GLU A 98 29.79 16.21 21.68
N ALA A 99 28.91 15.53 22.42
CA ALA A 99 29.22 14.90 23.70
C ALA A 99 30.19 13.69 23.61
N GLY A 100 30.40 13.12 22.42
CA GLY A 100 31.38 12.05 22.18
C GLY A 100 32.79 12.52 21.82
N ARG A 101 33.04 13.85 21.78
CA ARG A 101 34.33 14.45 21.43
C ARG A 101 35.03 15.21 22.56
N ALA A 102 34.44 15.24 23.76
CA ALA A 102 35.02 15.80 24.98
C ALA A 102 35.52 14.68 25.92
#